data_AF-M3YSJ1-F1
#
_entry.id   AF-M3YSJ1-F1
#
_cell.length_a   1.000
_cell.length_b   1.000
_cell.length_c   1.000
_cell.angle_alpha   90.00
_cell.angle_beta   90.00
_cell.angle_gamma   90.00
#
_symmetry.space_group_name_H-M   'P 1'
#
loop_
_entity.id
_entity.type
_entity.pdbx_description
1 polymer ?
#
loop_
_entity_poly.entity_id
_entity_poly.type
_entity_poly.pdbx_seq_one_letter_code
_entity_poly.pdbx_strand_id
1 'polypeptide(L)'
;MWKWILTHCASAFPHLPGCCCCFLLLFLVSSIPVTCQALGQDMVSPEATNSSSFSSSSSSSSSSSFSSPASAGRHVRSYNHLQGDVRWRKLFSFTKYFLKIEKNGKVSGTKKENCPYSILEITSVEIGVVAVKAINSNYYLAMNKKGKLYGSKEFNNDCKLKERIEENGYNTYASFNWQHNGRQMYVALNGKGAPRRGQKTRRKNTSAHFLPMVVHS
;
A
#
# COMPACT_ATOMS: atom_id res chain seq x y z
N MET A 1 -10.50 -70.94 -28.18
CA MET A 1 -11.42 -70.64 -27.05
C MET A 1 -12.07 -69.31 -27.42
N TRP A 2 -13.25 -69.35 -28.06
CA TRP A 2 -14.58 -69.21 -27.43
C TRP A 2 -14.78 -67.83 -26.80
N LYS A 3 -15.89 -67.10 -26.95
CA LYS A 3 -17.04 -67.06 -27.88
C LYS A 3 -17.85 -65.87 -27.31
N TRP A 4 -18.24 -64.88 -28.10
CA TRP A 4 -19.10 -63.80 -27.58
C TRP A 4 -20.53 -64.34 -27.39
N ILE A 5 -21.16 -64.04 -26.25
CA ILE A 5 -22.57 -64.30 -25.99
C ILE A 5 -23.20 -62.99 -25.48
N LEU A 6 -24.20 -62.51 -26.21
CA LEU A 6 -25.18 -61.55 -25.72
C LEU A 6 -26.35 -62.32 -25.10
N THR A 7 -26.86 -61.84 -23.97
CA THR A 7 -28.15 -62.27 -23.43
C THR A 7 -28.91 -61.05 -22.91
N HIS A 8 -30.20 -60.98 -23.23
CA HIS A 8 -31.12 -59.89 -22.84
C HIS A 8 -31.75 -60.12 -21.46
N CYS A 9 -32.54 -59.12 -21.02
CA CYS A 9 -33.54 -59.15 -19.94
C CYS A 9 -33.01 -59.02 -18.49
N ALA A 10 -33.72 -58.40 -17.54
CA ALA A 10 -34.83 -57.44 -17.61
C ALA A 10 -35.02 -56.72 -16.24
N SER A 11 -35.71 -55.58 -16.25
CA SER A 11 -36.54 -54.99 -15.17
C SER A 11 -36.19 -55.18 -13.68
N ALA A 12 -35.98 -54.07 -12.95
CA ALA A 12 -36.86 -53.67 -11.83
C ALA A 12 -36.49 -52.28 -11.27
N PHE A 13 -37.48 -51.40 -11.10
CA PHE A 13 -37.41 -50.29 -10.14
C PHE A 13 -37.64 -50.85 -8.71
N PRO A 14 -37.13 -50.19 -7.66
CA PRO A 14 -38.04 -49.32 -6.93
C PRO A 14 -37.47 -47.96 -6.48
N HIS A 15 -38.41 -47.03 -6.35
CA HIS A 15 -38.40 -45.78 -5.59
C HIS A 15 -37.49 -45.71 -4.35
N LEU A 16 -36.93 -44.52 -4.10
CA LEU A 16 -37.17 -43.78 -2.86
C LEU A 16 -37.10 -42.25 -3.12
N PRO A 17 -37.87 -41.39 -2.43
CA PRO A 17 -38.07 -40.00 -2.83
C PRO A 17 -37.10 -39.00 -2.15
N GLY A 18 -37.01 -37.81 -2.72
CA GLY A 18 -36.17 -36.72 -2.22
C GLY A 18 -36.62 -36.18 -0.85
N CYS A 19 -35.65 -35.95 0.03
CA CYS A 19 -35.88 -35.28 1.31
C CYS A 19 -36.06 -33.77 1.07
N CYS A 20 -37.32 -33.31 1.10
CA CYS A 20 -37.65 -31.91 0.82
C CYS A 20 -37.36 -31.02 2.03
N CYS A 21 -36.77 -29.86 1.77
CA CYS A 21 -36.38 -28.86 2.75
C CYS A 21 -37.58 -28.28 3.51
N CYS A 22 -37.52 -28.27 4.85
CA CYS A 22 -38.09 -27.33 5.83
C CYS A 22 -37.77 -27.94 7.23
N PHE A 23 -37.32 -27.24 8.27
CA PHE A 23 -37.72 -25.94 8.78
C PHE A 23 -36.62 -25.29 9.66
N LEU A 24 -36.77 -23.98 9.89
CA LEU A 24 -36.43 -23.24 11.12
C LEU A 24 -35.02 -23.38 11.74
N LEU A 25 -34.23 -22.32 11.61
CA LEU A 25 -33.65 -21.66 12.79
C LEU A 25 -33.74 -20.14 12.66
N LEU A 26 -34.51 -19.54 13.55
CA LEU A 26 -34.63 -18.09 13.76
C LEU A 26 -33.40 -17.57 14.51
N PHE A 27 -32.77 -16.48 14.05
CA PHE A 27 -32.15 -15.49 14.93
C PHE A 27 -32.06 -14.12 14.23
N LEU A 28 -33.19 -13.40 14.23
CA LEU A 28 -33.22 -11.95 14.03
C LEU A 28 -32.68 -11.29 15.31
N VAL A 29 -31.43 -10.83 15.28
CA VAL A 29 -30.89 -10.00 16.37
C VAL A 29 -31.17 -8.54 16.03
N SER A 30 -31.89 -7.87 16.92
CA SER A 30 -32.42 -6.52 16.73
C SER A 30 -31.33 -5.45 16.70
N SER A 31 -31.47 -4.51 15.76
CA SER A 31 -30.69 -3.28 15.73
C SER A 31 -31.02 -2.39 16.92
N ILE A 32 -30.02 -2.04 17.73
CA ILE A 32 -30.12 -1.01 18.77
C ILE A 32 -29.60 0.32 18.19
N PRO A 33 -30.46 1.34 17.98
CA PRO A 33 -29.99 2.69 17.77
C PRO A 33 -29.64 3.33 19.13
N VAL A 34 -28.35 3.53 19.41
CA VAL A 34 -27.93 4.35 20.54
C VAL A 34 -28.08 5.82 20.15
N THR A 35 -29.07 6.49 20.72
CA THR A 35 -29.21 7.95 20.66
C THR A 35 -28.29 8.59 21.70
N CYS A 36 -27.33 9.39 21.25
CA CYS A 36 -26.66 10.40 22.09
C CYS A 36 -26.81 11.76 21.40
N GLN A 37 -27.65 12.62 21.98
CA GLN A 37 -27.74 14.02 21.58
C GLN A 37 -26.52 14.78 22.10
N ALA A 38 -25.97 15.67 21.27
CA ALA A 38 -25.07 16.73 21.69
C ALA A 38 -25.67 18.06 21.20
N LEU A 39 -25.76 19.04 22.10
CA LEU A 39 -26.32 20.37 21.85
C LEU A 39 -25.21 21.38 21.52
N GLY A 40 -25.49 22.32 20.60
CA GLY A 40 -24.65 23.51 20.34
C GLY A 40 -23.31 23.24 19.64
N GLN A 41 -22.57 24.19 19.06
CA GLN A 41 -22.79 25.60 18.64
C GLN A 41 -21.69 25.87 17.56
N ASP A 42 -21.82 26.69 16.52
CA ASP A 42 -22.95 27.40 15.88
C ASP A 42 -22.59 27.68 14.40
N MET A 43 -23.49 28.26 13.60
CA MET A 43 -23.17 28.80 12.26
C MET A 43 -23.29 30.32 12.21
N VAL A 44 -22.17 31.03 12.03
CA VAL A 44 -22.13 32.39 11.51
C VAL A 44 -20.96 32.56 10.53
N SER A 45 -21.30 32.93 9.29
CA SER A 45 -20.45 33.68 8.35
C SER A 45 -21.14 35.05 8.20
N PRO A 46 -20.40 36.16 7.97
CA PRO A 46 -19.94 36.44 6.60
C PRO A 46 -18.60 37.21 6.47
N GLU A 47 -18.32 37.64 5.24
CA GLU A 47 -17.12 38.30 4.68
C GLU A 47 -16.59 39.56 5.39
N ALA A 48 -15.29 39.86 5.19
CA ALA A 48 -14.83 41.09 4.52
C ALA A 48 -13.29 41.19 4.29
N THR A 49 -12.88 41.26 3.01
CA THR A 49 -12.04 42.33 2.43
C THR A 49 -10.52 42.49 2.73
N ASN A 50 -9.79 42.82 1.66
CA ASN A 50 -8.39 43.31 1.52
C ASN A 50 -7.24 42.32 1.79
N SER A 51 -6.39 41.94 0.83
CA SER A 51 -5.62 42.67 -0.21
C SER A 51 -4.27 43.22 0.27
N SER A 52 -3.18 42.59 -0.21
CA SER A 52 -1.91 43.25 -0.49
C SER A 52 -1.18 42.48 -1.60
N SER A 53 -1.03 43.16 -2.73
CA SER A 53 -0.38 42.63 -3.93
C SER A 53 1.12 42.87 -3.84
N PHE A 54 1.93 41.84 -4.07
CA PHE A 54 3.36 42.02 -4.33
C PHE A 54 3.69 41.48 -5.71
N SER A 55 3.52 42.35 -6.70
CA SER A 55 3.91 42.12 -8.08
C SER A 55 5.43 42.18 -8.23
N SER A 56 6.03 41.16 -8.83
CA SER A 56 7.35 41.26 -9.46
C SER A 56 7.32 40.61 -10.83
N SER A 57 6.80 41.37 -11.78
CA SER A 57 6.90 41.08 -13.22
C SER A 57 8.34 41.20 -13.70
N SER A 58 8.85 40.16 -14.37
CA SER A 58 10.05 40.23 -15.20
C SER A 58 9.89 39.35 -16.43
N SER A 59 9.37 39.94 -17.50
CA SER A 59 9.37 39.36 -18.84
C SER A 59 10.58 39.87 -19.62
N SER A 60 11.45 38.99 -20.10
CA SER A 60 12.24 39.25 -21.31
C SER A 60 12.74 37.93 -21.92
N SER A 61 12.88 37.96 -23.24
CA SER A 61 13.04 36.79 -24.08
C SER A 61 14.45 36.60 -24.62
N SER A 62 14.69 35.37 -25.10
CA SER A 62 15.49 35.04 -26.30
C SER A 62 17.02 34.92 -26.25
N SER A 63 17.46 34.06 -27.17
CA SER A 63 18.81 33.82 -27.70
C SER A 63 19.74 32.85 -26.94
N SER A 64 20.39 32.02 -27.76
CA SER A 64 21.24 30.89 -27.39
C SER A 64 22.72 31.26 -27.41
N SER A 65 23.46 30.85 -26.39
CA SER A 65 24.92 30.76 -26.43
C SER A 65 25.38 29.48 -25.75
N PHE A 66 26.13 28.65 -26.48
CA PHE A 66 26.69 27.41 -25.96
C PHE A 66 27.87 27.73 -25.03
N SER A 67 27.62 27.71 -23.72
CA SER A 67 28.63 27.93 -22.70
C SER A 67 28.67 26.73 -21.74
N SER A 68 29.71 25.91 -21.83
CA SER A 68 29.92 24.75 -20.96
C SER A 68 30.03 25.19 -19.49
N PRO A 69 29.11 24.78 -18.59
CA PRO A 69 29.25 25.10 -17.18
C PRO A 69 30.24 24.12 -16.54
N ALA A 70 31.42 24.62 -16.19
CA ALA A 70 32.40 23.90 -15.40
C ALA A 70 31.80 23.47 -14.05
N SER A 71 32.03 22.21 -13.67
CA SER A 71 31.92 21.61 -12.33
C SER A 71 31.09 22.36 -11.27
N ALA A 72 29.81 22.63 -11.57
CA ALA A 72 28.86 23.05 -10.54
C ALA A 72 28.71 21.88 -9.55
N GLY A 73 29.33 22.00 -8.38
CA GLY A 73 29.27 21.00 -7.32
C GLY A 73 27.80 20.65 -7.05
N ARG A 74 27.43 19.37 -7.24
CA ARG A 74 26.03 18.96 -7.12
C ARG A 74 25.55 19.30 -5.71
N HIS A 75 24.66 20.28 -5.60
CA HIS A 75 24.09 20.68 -4.31
C HIS A 75 23.44 19.46 -3.66
N VAL A 76 24.11 18.91 -2.63
CA VAL A 76 23.66 17.72 -1.92
C VAL A 76 22.40 18.11 -1.17
N ARG A 77 21.26 17.73 -1.72
CA ARG A 77 19.94 18.01 -1.14
C ARG A 77 19.81 17.19 0.13
N SER A 78 20.12 17.80 1.27
CA SER A 78 19.99 17.16 2.58
C SER A 78 18.53 16.84 2.84
N TYR A 79 18.25 15.58 3.16
CA TYR A 79 16.93 15.11 3.56
C TYR A 79 17.02 14.64 5.00
N ASN A 80 16.63 15.49 5.96
CA ASN A 80 16.68 15.15 7.38
C ASN A 80 15.90 13.86 7.70
N HIS A 81 14.83 13.57 6.95
CA HIS A 81 14.07 12.33 7.09
C HIS A 81 14.80 11.07 6.58
N LEU A 82 15.94 11.19 5.88
CA LEU A 82 16.80 10.06 5.49
C LEU A 82 18.00 9.86 6.44
N GLN A 83 18.24 10.79 7.37
CA GLN A 83 19.33 10.66 8.36
C GLN A 83 19.00 9.56 9.37
N GLY A 84 20.06 8.88 9.84
CA GLY A 84 19.99 7.71 10.72
C GLY A 84 19.89 6.38 9.95
N ASP A 85 20.70 5.41 10.37
CA ASP A 85 20.69 4.05 9.81
C ASP A 85 19.38 3.31 10.09
N VAL A 86 18.73 3.64 11.21
CA VAL A 86 17.45 3.12 11.68
C VAL A 86 16.46 4.28 11.82
N ARG A 87 15.32 4.20 11.12
CA ARG A 87 14.33 5.28 11.02
C ARG A 87 12.92 4.77 11.37
N TRP A 88 12.40 5.14 12.54
CA TRP A 88 11.01 4.81 12.93
C TRP A 88 10.00 5.75 12.27
N ARG A 89 9.07 5.19 11.50
CA ARG A 89 8.14 5.91 10.63
C ARG A 89 6.78 5.22 10.50
N LYS A 90 5.79 5.97 10.00
CA LYS A 90 4.60 5.41 9.34
C LYS A 90 4.72 5.68 7.85
N LEU A 91 4.40 4.70 7.00
CA LEU A 91 4.34 4.90 5.54
C LEU A 91 2.90 5.23 5.13
N PHE A 92 2.60 6.51 4.91
CA PHE A 92 1.27 6.98 4.51
C PHE A 92 1.14 7.02 2.99
N SER A 93 0.30 6.16 2.42
CA SER A 93 0.12 6.10 0.97
C SER A 93 -0.57 7.35 0.44
N PHE A 94 -0.29 7.70 -0.82
CA PHE A 94 -1.05 8.73 -1.54
C PHE A 94 -2.56 8.44 -1.56
N THR A 95 -2.93 7.15 -1.56
CA THR A 95 -4.33 6.67 -1.45
C THR A 95 -4.95 6.86 -0.05
N LYS A 96 -4.27 7.56 0.87
CA LYS A 96 -4.73 7.90 2.23
C LYS A 96 -4.90 6.71 3.16
N TYR A 97 -3.91 5.80 3.16
CA TYR A 97 -3.81 4.67 4.08
C TYR A 97 -2.39 4.55 4.65
N PHE A 98 -2.27 4.34 5.96
CA PHE A 98 -1.02 3.86 6.55
C PHE A 98 -0.80 2.39 6.18
N LEU A 99 0.38 2.05 5.65
CA LEU A 99 0.78 0.67 5.45
C LEU A 99 0.92 -0.02 6.80
N LYS A 100 0.34 -1.22 6.94
CA LYS A 100 0.45 -2.08 8.13
C LYS A 100 0.77 -3.53 7.77
N ILE A 101 1.40 -4.24 8.70
CA ILE A 101 1.63 -5.68 8.62
C ILE A 101 1.10 -6.34 9.89
N GLU A 102 0.06 -7.15 9.75
CA GLU A 102 -0.63 -7.80 10.87
C GLU A 102 0.14 -9.01 11.41
N LYS A 103 -0.21 -9.50 12.62
CA LYS A 103 0.45 -10.66 13.28
C LYS A 103 0.42 -11.97 12.49
N ASN A 104 -0.37 -12.06 11.42
CA ASN A 104 -0.45 -13.18 10.48
C ASN A 104 0.39 -12.97 9.20
N GLY A 105 1.23 -11.93 9.14
CA GLY A 105 2.02 -11.56 7.96
C GLY A 105 1.20 -10.92 6.83
N LYS A 106 -0.06 -10.54 7.05
CA LYS A 106 -0.89 -9.88 6.03
C LYS A 106 -0.54 -8.40 5.92
N VAL A 107 -0.09 -8.01 4.72
CA VAL A 107 0.15 -6.61 4.35
C VAL A 107 -1.15 -5.96 3.88
N SER A 108 -1.49 -4.79 4.42
CA SER A 108 -2.67 -4.00 4.00
C SER A 108 -2.54 -2.54 4.45
N GLY A 109 -3.47 -1.69 4.02
CA GLY A 109 -3.63 -0.32 4.48
C GLY A 109 -4.60 -0.20 5.66
N THR A 110 -4.45 0.83 6.46
CA THR A 110 -5.45 1.26 7.46
C THR A 110 -5.59 2.78 7.49
N LYS A 111 -6.79 3.28 7.83
CA LYS A 111 -7.02 4.70 8.10
C LYS A 111 -6.86 5.06 9.58
N LYS A 112 -6.70 4.06 10.46
CA LYS A 112 -6.50 4.28 11.91
C LYS A 112 -5.09 4.80 12.17
N GLU A 113 -4.96 6.05 12.57
CA GLU A 113 -3.68 6.70 12.91
C GLU A 113 -2.94 5.97 14.05
N ASN A 114 -3.68 5.54 15.06
CA ASN A 114 -3.16 4.85 16.25
C ASN A 114 -3.05 3.32 16.06
N CYS A 115 -2.88 2.84 14.82
CA CYS A 115 -2.70 1.41 14.58
C CYS A 115 -1.27 0.97 14.93
N PRO A 116 -1.04 0.09 15.92
CA PRO A 116 0.33 -0.30 16.30
C PRO A 116 1.05 -1.02 15.15
N TYR A 117 0.32 -1.75 14.30
CA TYR A 117 0.87 -2.47 13.15
C TYR A 117 1.32 -1.58 11.98
N SER A 118 1.11 -0.26 12.04
CA SER A 118 1.64 0.72 11.06
C SER A 118 2.88 1.46 11.53
N ILE A 119 3.40 1.15 12.73
CA ILE A 119 4.71 1.61 13.19
C ILE A 119 5.78 0.72 12.55
N LEU A 120 6.56 1.33 11.65
CA LEU A 120 7.54 0.67 10.82
C LEU A 120 8.94 1.20 11.13
N GLU A 121 9.89 0.31 11.26
CA GLU A 121 11.31 0.59 11.28
C GLU A 121 11.87 0.43 9.88
N ILE A 122 12.48 1.49 9.36
CA ILE A 122 13.16 1.49 8.05
C ILE A 122 14.66 1.46 8.34
N THR A 123 15.34 0.39 7.94
CA THR A 123 16.80 0.26 8.10
C THR A 123 17.50 0.30 6.75
N SER A 124 18.64 0.99 6.67
CA SER A 124 19.50 0.95 5.48
C SER A 124 20.20 -0.42 5.38
N VAL A 125 20.18 -1.03 4.20
CA VAL A 125 20.86 -2.32 3.94
C VAL A 125 22.00 -2.12 2.95
N GLU A 126 21.75 -1.36 1.88
CA GLU A 126 22.73 -0.95 0.87
C GLU A 126 22.38 0.47 0.41
N ILE A 127 23.22 1.11 -0.42
CA ILE A 127 22.98 2.49 -0.89
C ILE A 127 21.65 2.57 -1.67
N GLY A 128 20.66 3.24 -1.06
CA GLY A 128 19.31 3.35 -1.62
C GLY A 128 18.46 2.08 -1.54
N VAL A 129 18.85 1.09 -0.74
CA VAL A 129 18.10 -0.14 -0.48
C VAL A 129 17.85 -0.27 1.01
N VAL A 130 16.59 -0.42 1.38
CA VAL A 130 16.14 -0.51 2.77
C VAL A 130 15.44 -1.85 3.04
N ALA A 131 15.46 -2.26 4.30
CA ALA A 131 14.48 -3.18 4.87
C ALA A 131 13.42 -2.35 5.61
N VAL A 132 12.17 -2.81 5.59
CA VAL A 132 11.07 -2.16 6.33
C VAL A 132 10.42 -3.20 7.22
N LYS A 133 10.50 -3.04 8.54
CA LYS A 133 10.01 -3.99 9.54
C LYS A 133 8.87 -3.39 10.35
N ALA A 134 7.73 -4.08 10.44
CA ALA A 134 6.66 -3.69 11.37
C ALA A 134 7.03 -4.12 12.79
N ILE A 135 7.34 -3.15 13.66
CA ILE A 135 7.86 -3.41 15.01
C ILE A 135 6.90 -4.31 15.81
N ASN A 136 5.62 -3.93 15.88
CA ASN A 136 4.62 -4.60 16.72
C ASN A 136 4.17 -6.00 16.23
N SER A 137 4.57 -6.41 15.03
CA SER A 137 4.32 -7.77 14.51
C SER A 137 5.59 -8.55 14.18
N ASN A 138 6.77 -7.92 14.27
CA ASN A 138 8.08 -8.48 13.90
C ASN A 138 8.14 -9.08 12.49
N TYR A 139 7.40 -8.51 11.54
CA TYR A 139 7.42 -8.89 10.14
C TYR A 139 8.12 -7.85 9.27
N TYR A 140 9.05 -8.29 8.41
CA TYR A 140 9.59 -7.50 7.31
C TYR A 140 8.59 -7.42 6.15
N LEU A 141 8.45 -6.24 5.56
CA LEU A 141 7.72 -6.00 4.32
C LEU A 141 8.48 -6.66 3.17
N ALA A 142 7.88 -7.70 2.60
CA ALA A 142 8.48 -8.50 1.55
C ALA A 142 7.62 -8.50 0.27
N MET A 143 8.28 -8.57 -0.88
CA MET A 143 7.64 -8.83 -2.16
C MET A 143 8.29 -10.04 -2.83
N ASN A 144 7.49 -11.05 -3.16
CA ASN A 144 8.01 -12.22 -3.87
C ASN A 144 8.10 -12.03 -5.38
N LYS A 145 8.79 -12.97 -6.05
CA LYS A 145 8.96 -13.03 -7.51
C LYS A 145 7.64 -12.94 -8.31
N LYS A 146 6.50 -13.33 -7.73
CA LYS A 146 5.15 -13.20 -8.33
C LYS A 146 4.51 -11.81 -8.11
N GLY A 147 5.23 -10.88 -7.49
CA GLY A 147 4.78 -9.53 -7.15
C GLY A 147 3.72 -9.49 -6.03
N LYS A 148 3.61 -10.52 -5.18
CA LYS A 148 2.69 -10.50 -4.04
C LYS A 148 3.42 -9.90 -2.83
N LEU A 149 2.82 -8.88 -2.20
CA LEU A 149 3.25 -8.37 -0.90
C LEU A 149 2.87 -9.34 0.22
N TYR A 150 3.78 -9.55 1.17
CA TYR A 150 3.59 -10.35 2.37
C TYR A 150 4.54 -9.88 3.48
N GLY A 151 4.27 -10.30 4.72
CA GLY A 151 5.20 -10.18 5.82
C GLY A 151 6.10 -11.41 5.90
N SER A 152 7.42 -11.24 5.90
CA SER A 152 8.39 -12.31 6.23
C SER A 152 8.88 -12.18 7.67
N LYS A 153 8.96 -13.29 8.43
CA LYS A 153 9.51 -13.26 9.80
C LYS A 153 11.02 -13.04 9.80
N GLU A 154 11.69 -13.64 8.82
CA GLU A 154 13.13 -13.59 8.63
C GLU A 154 13.48 -12.61 7.50
N PHE A 155 14.63 -11.95 7.62
CA PHE A 155 15.12 -11.09 6.56
C PHE A 155 15.67 -11.92 5.38
N ASN A 156 15.29 -11.57 4.16
CA ASN A 156 15.70 -12.27 2.94
C ASN A 156 15.65 -11.33 1.72
N ASN A 157 15.99 -11.83 0.53
CA ASN A 157 16.01 -11.06 -0.71
C ASN A 157 14.65 -10.44 -1.10
N ASP A 158 13.51 -11.03 -0.69
CA ASP A 158 12.18 -10.45 -0.95
C ASP A 158 11.95 -9.18 -0.11
N CYS A 159 12.70 -9.00 1.00
CA CYS A 159 12.62 -7.88 1.92
C CYS A 159 13.46 -6.67 1.50
N LYS A 160 14.36 -6.81 0.51
CA LYS A 160 15.20 -5.71 0.00
C LYS A 160 14.37 -4.79 -0.90
N LEU A 161 14.16 -3.56 -0.46
CA LEU A 161 13.35 -2.56 -1.16
C LEU A 161 14.19 -1.35 -1.57
N LYS A 162 14.24 -1.04 -2.87
CA LYS A 162 14.89 0.16 -3.39
C LYS A 162 14.02 1.39 -3.10
N GLU A 163 14.48 2.23 -2.17
CA GLU A 163 13.85 3.50 -1.78
C GLU A 163 14.27 4.60 -2.76
N ARG A 164 13.31 5.38 -3.27
CA ARG A 164 13.55 6.58 -4.08
C ARG A 164 12.55 7.67 -3.75
N ILE A 165 13.02 8.91 -3.63
CA ILE A 165 12.17 10.11 -3.61
C ILE A 165 11.76 10.41 -5.06
N GLU A 166 10.47 10.62 -5.30
CA GLU A 166 9.91 11.04 -6.59
C GLU A 166 9.74 12.57 -6.65
N GLU A 167 9.51 13.10 -7.84
CA GLU A 167 9.39 14.54 -8.13
C GLU A 167 8.29 15.26 -7.31
N ASN A 168 7.29 14.52 -6.83
CA ASN A 168 6.19 15.02 -5.99
C ASN A 168 6.45 14.94 -4.47
N GLY A 169 7.67 14.60 -4.05
CA GLY A 169 8.08 14.51 -2.65
C GLY A 169 7.64 13.24 -1.90
N TYR A 170 6.95 12.31 -2.57
CA TYR A 170 6.66 10.98 -2.01
C TYR A 170 7.78 10.00 -2.35
N ASN A 171 7.94 8.96 -1.51
CA ASN A 171 8.86 7.86 -1.78
C ASN A 171 8.16 6.74 -2.57
N THR A 172 8.90 6.06 -3.43
CA THR A 172 8.55 4.74 -3.97
C THR A 172 9.48 3.67 -3.39
N TYR A 173 8.93 2.47 -3.22
CA TYR A 173 9.65 1.29 -2.75
C TYR A 173 9.50 0.19 -3.80
N ALA A 174 10.55 -0.06 -4.58
CA ALA A 174 10.57 -1.14 -5.56
C ALA A 174 11.23 -2.40 -4.97
N SER A 175 10.82 -3.59 -5.38
CA SER A 175 11.62 -4.79 -5.09
C SER A 175 13.02 -4.62 -5.71
N PHE A 176 14.06 -4.88 -4.91
CA PHE A 176 15.44 -4.83 -5.39
C PHE A 176 15.74 -6.00 -6.33
N ASN A 177 15.37 -7.21 -5.92
CA ASN A 177 15.67 -8.44 -6.65
C ASN A 177 14.67 -8.78 -7.77
N TRP A 178 13.39 -8.37 -7.66
CA TRP A 178 12.34 -8.86 -8.56
C TRP A 178 11.80 -7.82 -9.54
N GLN A 179 11.77 -8.20 -10.80
CA GLN A 179 11.23 -7.43 -11.91
C GLN A 179 10.28 -8.29 -12.75
N HIS A 180 9.47 -7.64 -13.58
CA HIS A 180 8.53 -8.29 -14.49
C HIS A 180 8.63 -7.65 -15.87
N ASN A 181 9.02 -8.43 -16.88
CA ASN A 181 9.24 -7.98 -18.26
C ASN A 181 10.18 -6.76 -18.34
N GLY A 182 11.32 -6.82 -17.64
CA GLY A 182 12.29 -5.71 -17.55
C GLY A 182 11.82 -4.49 -16.75
N ARG A 183 10.67 -4.56 -16.07
CA ARG A 183 10.10 -3.46 -15.28
C ARG A 183 10.17 -3.76 -13.79
N GLN A 184 10.64 -2.79 -13.01
CA GLN A 184 10.57 -2.85 -11.55
C GLN A 184 9.13 -3.02 -11.06
N MET A 185 8.96 -3.80 -9.99
CA MET A 185 7.72 -3.98 -9.27
C MET A 185 7.73 -3.17 -7.97
N TYR A 186 6.63 -2.50 -7.65
CA TYR A 186 6.54 -1.53 -6.55
C TYR A 186 5.58 -2.00 -5.46
N VAL A 187 5.93 -1.72 -4.20
CA VAL A 187 4.97 -1.72 -3.09
C VAL A 187 3.87 -0.73 -3.44
N ALA A 188 2.60 -1.13 -3.31
CA ALA A 188 1.47 -0.26 -3.65
C ALA A 188 0.17 -0.68 -2.96
N LEU A 189 -0.64 0.31 -2.57
CA LEU A 189 -2.00 0.14 -2.05
C LEU A 189 -3.01 0.74 -3.02
N ASN A 190 -4.10 0.03 -3.30
CA ASN A 190 -5.20 0.59 -4.09
C ASN A 190 -6.06 1.57 -3.26
N GLY A 191 -7.06 2.21 -3.89
CA GLY A 191 -7.98 3.14 -3.22
C GLY A 191 -8.88 2.52 -2.13
N LYS A 192 -8.85 1.19 -1.94
CA LYS A 192 -9.54 0.47 -0.86
C LYS A 192 -8.56 0.01 0.24
N GLY A 193 -7.29 0.43 0.19
CA GLY A 193 -6.25 0.01 1.13
C GLY A 193 -5.76 -1.44 0.92
N ALA A 194 -6.12 -2.12 -0.16
CA ALA A 194 -5.65 -3.47 -0.44
C ALA A 194 -4.32 -3.45 -1.22
N PRO A 195 -3.38 -4.38 -0.95
CA PRO A 195 -2.11 -4.47 -1.66
C PRO A 195 -2.32 -4.79 -3.14
N ARG A 196 -1.64 -4.04 -4.02
CA ARG A 196 -1.62 -4.34 -5.47
C ARG A 196 -0.54 -5.39 -5.77
N ARG A 197 -0.74 -6.19 -6.81
CA ARG A 197 0.33 -7.05 -7.33
C ARG A 197 1.37 -6.22 -8.07
N GLY A 198 2.64 -6.37 -7.72
CA GLY A 198 3.80 -5.65 -8.26
C GLY A 198 3.85 -5.59 -9.78
N GLN A 199 3.51 -6.67 -10.48
CA GLN A 199 3.43 -6.75 -11.96
C GLN A 199 2.51 -5.66 -12.57
N LYS A 200 1.45 -5.28 -11.83
CA LYS A 200 0.44 -4.28 -12.22
C LYS A 200 0.75 -2.86 -11.72
N THR A 201 1.91 -2.65 -11.07
CA THR A 201 2.35 -1.34 -10.53
C THR A 201 3.29 -0.62 -11.49
N ARG A 202 3.45 0.69 -11.32
CA ARG A 202 4.27 1.58 -12.17
C ARG A 202 4.79 2.73 -11.30
N ARG A 203 6.04 3.18 -11.52
CA ARG A 203 6.66 4.27 -10.73
C ARG A 203 5.78 5.52 -10.65
N LYS A 204 5.33 6.04 -11.80
CA LYS A 204 4.48 7.23 -11.93
C LYS A 204 3.02 7.04 -11.46
N ASN A 205 2.62 5.85 -10.97
CA ASN A 205 1.26 5.63 -10.50
C ASN A 205 1.18 5.89 -9.00
N THR A 206 0.34 6.84 -8.60
CA THR A 206 0.19 7.30 -7.21
C THR A 206 -0.10 6.20 -6.18
N SER A 207 -0.69 5.07 -6.58
CA SER A 207 -0.86 3.91 -5.68
C SER A 207 0.46 3.33 -5.13
N ALA A 208 1.60 3.63 -5.75
CA ALA A 208 2.95 3.22 -5.32
C ALA A 208 3.71 4.30 -4.52
N HIS A 209 3.10 5.46 -4.28
CA HIS A 209 3.70 6.58 -3.55
C HIS A 209 3.33 6.54 -2.06
N PHE A 210 4.34 6.68 -1.20
CA PHE A 210 4.21 6.72 0.26
C PHE A 210 5.02 7.87 0.84
N LEU A 211 4.43 8.61 1.78
CA LEU A 211 5.09 9.64 2.56
C LEU A 211 5.60 9.03 3.88
N PRO A 212 6.92 9.03 4.17
CA PRO A 212 7.45 8.58 5.45
C PRO A 212 7.20 9.64 6.53
N MET A 213 6.21 9.41 7.38
CA MET A 213 5.86 10.29 8.50
C MET A 213 6.62 9.88 9.76
N VAL A 214 7.10 10.85 10.54
CA VAL A 214 7.74 10.61 11.84
C VAL A 214 6.72 10.02 12.83
N VAL A 215 7.18 9.10 13.68
CA VAL A 215 6.41 8.64 14.84
C VAL A 215 6.84 9.49 16.03
N HIS A 216 5.92 10.31 16.53
CA HIS A 216 6.09 10.96 17.84
C HIS A 216 5.62 9.97 18.91
N SER A 217 6.45 9.81 19.95
CA SER A 217 6.20 9.02 21.16
C SER A 217 5.54 9.88 22.23
#